data_AF-A0A3S1ZGQ6-F1
#
_entry.id   AF-A0A3S1ZGQ6-F1
#
_cell.length_a   1.000
_cell.length_b   1.000
_cell.length_c   1.000
_cell.angle_alpha   90.00
_cell.angle_beta   90.00
_cell.angle_gamma   90.00
#
_symmetry.space_group_name_H-M   'P 1'
#
loop_
_entity.id
_entity.type
_entity.pdbx_description
1 polymer ?
#
loop_
_entity_poly.entity_id
_entity_poly.type
_entity_poly.pdbx_seq_one_letter_code
_entity_poly.pdbx_strand_id
1 'polypeptide(L)'
;SDFGVNVLPGDHETLIVEASFPGDPEAADFFVAGEHDYMFGSPARSEKDGKLIFTVPILDRPSTTPTDGGLHYTLTSSAGAVEGLLPFP
;
A
#
# COMPACT_ATOMS: atom_id res chain seq x y z
N SER A 1 10.29 -10.14 12.77
CA SER A 1 9.77 -8.78 12.57
C SER A 1 9.33 -8.71 11.14
N ASP A 2 8.03 -8.59 10.90
CA ASP A 2 7.51 -8.60 9.54
C ASP A 2 7.74 -7.21 8.96
N PHE A 3 8.64 -7.11 7.97
CA PHE A 3 8.84 -5.90 7.18
C PHE A 3 7.98 -6.03 5.92
N GLY A 4 6.89 -5.29 5.86
CA GLY A 4 5.91 -5.39 4.79
C GLY A 4 4.60 -4.71 5.17
N VAL A 5 3.53 -5.00 4.40
CA VAL A 5 2.22 -4.44 4.64
C VAL A 5 1.13 -5.52 4.70
N ASN A 6 0.06 -5.24 5.45
CA ASN A 6 -1.16 -6.02 5.45
C ASN A 6 -2.27 -5.17 4.83
N VAL A 7 -3.02 -5.72 3.88
CA VAL A 7 -4.19 -5.04 3.31
C VAL A 7 -5.32 -5.03 4.33
N LEU A 8 -5.89 -3.85 4.57
CA LEU A 8 -7.08 -3.67 5.39
C LEU A 8 -8.32 -3.58 4.48
N PRO A 9 -9.54 -3.77 5.03
CA PRO A 9 -10.76 -3.53 4.27
C PRO A 9 -10.79 -2.10 3.73
N GLY A 10 -10.73 -1.97 2.40
CA GLY A 10 -10.94 -0.73 1.66
C GLY A 10 -12.27 -0.77 0.90
N ASP A 11 -12.40 0.10 -0.09
CA ASP A 11 -13.55 0.18 -0.99
C ASP A 11 -13.09 0.44 -2.45
N HIS A 12 -14.04 0.75 -3.32
CA HIS A 12 -13.75 1.03 -4.73
C HIS A 12 -12.96 2.33 -4.96
N GLU A 13 -12.85 3.19 -3.95
CA GLU A 13 -12.19 4.50 -4.01
C GLU A 13 -10.86 4.52 -3.25
N THR A 14 -10.60 3.55 -2.38
CA THR A 14 -9.45 3.55 -1.47
C THR A 14 -8.82 2.18 -1.27
N LEU A 15 -7.50 2.11 -1.44
CA LEU A 15 -6.65 1.02 -0.97
C LEU A 15 -6.10 1.40 0.41
N ILE A 16 -6.28 0.54 1.42
CA ILE A 16 -5.82 0.79 2.78
C ILE A 16 -4.85 -0.31 3.19
N VAL A 17 -3.67 0.07 3.67
CA VAL A 17 -2.65 -0.88 4.16
C VAL A 17 -2.12 -0.50 5.53
N GLU A 18 -1.91 -1.50 6.38
CA GLU A 18 -1.16 -1.39 7.63
C GLU A 18 0.30 -1.75 7.36
N ALA A 19 1.23 -0.85 7.67
CA ALA A 19 2.65 -1.08 7.53
C ALA A 19 3.27 -1.65 8.82
N SER A 20 4.14 -2.65 8.65
CA SER A 20 5.02 -3.19 9.70
C SER A 20 6.46 -3.12 9.22
N PHE A 21 7.33 -2.52 10.02
CA PHE A 21 8.73 -2.31 9.67
C PHE A 21 9.54 -2.03 10.95
N PRO A 22 10.85 -2.33 10.94
CA PRO A 22 11.73 -1.88 12.01
C PRO A 22 12.10 -0.40 11.84
N GLY A 23 12.35 0.28 12.96
CA GLY A 23 12.86 1.64 13.00
C GLY A 23 11.80 2.70 13.26
N ASP A 24 12.15 3.95 12.97
CA ASP A 24 11.30 5.13 13.17
C ASP A 24 10.14 5.17 12.16
N PRO A 25 8.87 5.23 12.63
CA PRO A 25 7.69 5.44 11.78
C PRO A 25 7.75 6.69 10.90
N GLU A 26 8.43 7.75 11.33
CA GLU A 26 8.57 8.98 10.54
C GLU A 26 9.40 8.79 9.26
N ALA A 27 10.27 7.78 9.23
CA ALA A 27 11.10 7.46 8.08
C ALA A 27 10.45 6.47 7.11
N ALA A 28 9.21 6.02 7.39
CA ALA A 28 8.54 5.03 6.57
C ALA A 28 7.67 5.68 5.48
N ASP A 29 7.76 5.13 4.26
CA ASP A 29 6.98 5.56 3.12
C ASP A 29 6.50 4.35 2.31
N PHE A 30 5.36 4.52 1.64
CA PHE A 30 4.69 3.45 0.91
C PHE A 30 4.45 3.86 -0.54
N PHE A 31 4.71 2.94 -1.46
CA PHE A 31 4.51 3.13 -2.88
C PHE A 31 3.74 1.94 -3.45
N VAL A 32 2.81 2.21 -4.35
CA VAL A 32 2.08 1.20 -5.12
C VAL A 32 2.14 1.55 -6.60
N ALA A 33 2.39 0.56 -7.45
CA ALA A 33 2.50 0.76 -8.88
C ALA A 33 1.11 0.90 -9.52
N GLY A 34 0.94 1.95 -10.32
CA GLY A 34 -0.21 2.10 -11.22
C GLY A 34 -0.02 1.24 -12.47
N GLU A 35 -0.43 -0.01 -12.41
CA GLU A 35 -0.36 -0.98 -13.52
C GLU A 35 -1.76 -1.49 -13.88
N HIS A 36 -1.91 -2.13 -15.03
CA HIS A 36 -3.18 -2.73 -15.46
C HIS A 36 -4.35 -1.72 -15.45
N ASP A 37 -4.08 -0.50 -15.94
CA ASP A 37 -5.02 0.64 -15.97
C ASP A 37 -5.49 1.15 -14.59
N TYR A 38 -4.84 0.73 -13.50
CA TYR A 38 -5.02 1.40 -12.21
C TYR A 38 -4.23 2.71 -12.15
N MET A 39 -4.86 3.74 -11.61
CA MET A 39 -4.20 5.00 -11.26
C MET A 39 -4.41 5.27 -9.79
N PHE A 40 -3.32 5.52 -9.06
CA PHE A 40 -3.36 5.80 -7.63
C PHE A 40 -2.95 7.24 -7.33
N GLY A 41 -3.59 7.83 -6.32
CA GLY A 41 -3.19 9.10 -5.75
C GLY A 41 -2.03 8.94 -4.78
N SER A 42 -1.56 10.06 -4.23
CA SER A 42 -0.55 10.03 -3.16
C SER A 42 -1.08 9.32 -1.91
N PRO A 43 -0.32 8.38 -1.33
CA PRO A 43 -0.67 7.77 -0.06
C PRO A 43 -0.77 8.80 1.07
N ALA A 44 -1.90 8.82 1.75
CA ALA A 44 -2.10 9.58 2.97
C ALA A 44 -1.68 8.74 4.18
N ARG A 45 -0.83 9.30 5.02
CA ARG A 45 -0.35 8.68 6.26
C ARG A 45 -1.26 8.99 7.44
N SER A 46 -1.53 7.99 8.27
CA SER A 46 -2.14 8.17 9.59
C SER A 46 -1.62 7.15 10.59
N GLU A 47 -1.69 7.46 11.88
CA GLU A 47 -1.42 6.50 12.95
C GLU A 47 -2.72 6.10 13.64
N LYS A 48 -2.90 4.79 13.83
CA LYS A 48 -4.05 4.21 14.51
C LYS A 48 -3.60 3.05 15.38
N ASP A 49 -3.93 3.10 16.68
CA ASP A 49 -3.61 2.04 17.64
C ASP A 49 -2.11 1.65 17.66
N GLY A 50 -1.23 2.64 17.44
CA GLY A 50 0.23 2.45 17.37
C GLY A 50 0.72 1.79 16.08
N LYS A 51 -0.15 1.69 15.06
CA LYS A 51 0.18 1.20 13.71
C LYS A 51 0.19 2.33 12.70
N LEU A 52 1.13 2.25 11.78
CA LEU A 52 1.20 3.15 10.63
C LEU A 52 0.27 2.64 9.54
N ILE A 53 -0.70 3.48 9.15
CA ILE A 53 -1.68 3.18 8.10
C ILE A 53 -1.45 4.13 6.92
N PHE A 54 -1.42 3.56 5.71
CA PHE A 54 -1.45 4.31 4.46
C PHE A 54 -2.80 4.11 3.78
N THR A 55 -3.46 5.21 3.44
CA THR A 55 -4.68 5.25 2.64
C THR A 55 -4.35 5.83 1.27
N VAL A 56 -4.52 5.04 0.22
CA VAL A 56 -4.19 5.41 -1.15
C VAL A 56 -5.47 5.61 -1.97
N PRO A 57 -5.74 6.81 -2.49
CA PRO A 57 -6.87 7.03 -3.38
C PRO A 57 -6.72 6.22 -4.66
N ILE A 58 -7.81 5.60 -5.11
CA ILE A 58 -7.93 4.95 -6.43
C ILE A 58 -8.57 5.99 -7.36
N LEU A 59 -7.77 6.57 -8.25
CA LEU A 59 -8.19 7.62 -9.17
C LEU A 59 -8.82 7.06 -10.44
N ASP A 60 -8.32 5.90 -10.89
CA ASP A 60 -8.88 5.14 -12.01
C ASP A 60 -8.63 3.64 -11.79
N ARG A 61 -9.46 2.81 -12.41
CA ARG A 61 -9.37 1.35 -12.31
C ARG A 61 -9.81 0.69 -13.62
N PRO A 62 -9.28 -0.50 -13.95
CA PRO A 62 -9.72 -1.25 -15.11
C PRO A 62 -11.20 -1.61 -15.00
N SER A 63 -11.86 -1.67 -16.15
CA SER A 63 -13.28 -2.07 -16.25
C SER A 63 -13.53 -3.53 -15.82
N THR A 64 -12.48 -4.35 -15.80
CA THR A 64 -12.50 -5.72 -15.29
C THR A 64 -11.25 -5.93 -14.44
N THR A 65 -11.41 -6.41 -13.20
CA THR A 65 -10.29 -6.72 -12.33
C THR A 65 -9.41 -7.81 -12.97
N PRO A 66 -8.09 -7.61 -13.09
CA PRO A 66 -7.20 -8.65 -13.58
C PRO A 66 -7.24 -9.88 -12.67
N THR A 67 -7.05 -11.07 -13.26
CA THR A 67 -7.21 -12.34 -12.54
C THR A 67 -5.90 -12.98 -12.12
N ASP A 68 -4.78 -12.52 -12.69
CA ASP A 68 -3.44 -13.01 -12.42
C ASP A 68 -2.59 -11.91 -11.79
N GLY A 69 -1.77 -12.28 -10.79
CA GLY A 69 -0.81 -11.36 -10.15
C GLY A 69 -1.43 -10.47 -9.07
N GLY A 70 -1.01 -9.21 -9.06
CA GLY A 70 -1.40 -8.22 -8.06
C GLY A 70 -0.72 -6.87 -8.32
N LEU A 71 -0.98 -5.90 -7.44
CA LEU A 71 -0.32 -4.60 -7.50
C LEU A 71 1.05 -4.69 -6.84
N HIS A 72 2.11 -4.34 -7.59
CA HIS A 72 3.44 -4.21 -7.02
C HIS A 72 3.49 -3.06 -6.01
N TYR A 73 4.12 -3.30 -4.86
CA TYR A 73 4.34 -2.26 -3.85
C TYR A 73 5.78 -2.25 -3.35
N THR A 74 6.19 -1.10 -2.83
CA THR A 74 7.42 -0.92 -2.07
C THR A 74 7.10 -0.24 -0.74
N LEU A 75 7.63 -0.78 0.36
CA LEU A 75 7.63 -0.12 1.67
C LEU A 75 9.08 0.19 2.04
N THR A 76 9.36 1.45 2.35
CA THR A 76 10.67 1.91 2.82
C THR A 76 10.63 2.23 4.30
N SER A 77 11.78 2.16 4.97
CA SER A 77 12.00 2.69 6.31
C SER A 77 13.48 3.06 6.48
N SER A 78 13.84 3.60 7.65
CA SER A 78 15.24 3.81 8.03
C SER A 78 16.10 2.53 8.03
N ALA A 79 15.46 1.35 8.08
CA ALA A 79 16.15 0.06 8.08
C ALA A 79 16.32 -0.56 6.69
N GLY A 80 15.74 0.04 5.64
CA GLY A 80 15.85 -0.44 4.26
C GLY A 80 14.53 -0.37 3.50
N ALA A 81 14.34 -1.26 2.54
CA ALA A 81 13.11 -1.36 1.76
C ALA A 81 12.75 -2.83 1.49
N VAL A 82 11.46 -3.08 1.34
CA VAL A 82 10.90 -4.35 0.88
C VAL A 82 9.94 -4.11 -0.26
N GLU A 83 9.83 -5.10 -1.14
CA GLU A 83 8.89 -5.12 -2.25
C GLU A 83 7.97 -6.34 -2.15
N GLY A 84 6.78 -6.25 -2.75
CA GLY A 84 5.84 -7.36 -2.77
C GLY A 84 4.65 -7.12 -3.69
N LEU A 85 3.64 -7.98 -3.57
CA LEU A 85 2.40 -7.91 -4.32
C LEU A 85 1.20 -7.78 -3.37
N LEU A 86 0.27 -6.89 -3.71
CA LEU A 86 -1.04 -6.78 -3.08
C LEU A 86 -2.12 -7.38 -3.98
N PRO A 87 -3.19 -7.97 -3.43
CA PRO A 87 -4.37 -8.28 -4.21
C PRO A 87 -4.93 -7.00 -4.86
N PHE A 88 -5.55 -7.15 -6.03
CA PHE A 88 -6.27 -6.04 -6.65
C PHE A 88 -7.47 -5.60 -5.78
N PRO A 89 -7.68 -4.29 -5.59
CA PRO A 89 -8.85 -3.72 -4.90
C PRO A 89 -10.09 -3.65 -5.82
#